data_AF-A0A6P8CCH6-F1
#
_entry.id   AF-A0A6P8CCH6-F1
#
_cell.length_a   1.000
_cell.length_b   1.000
_cell.length_c   1.000
_cell.angle_alpha   90.00
_cell.angle_beta   90.00
_cell.angle_gamma   90.00
#
_symmetry.space_group_name_H-M   'P 1'
#
loop_
_entity.id
_entity.type
_entity.pdbx_description
1 polymer ?
#
loop_
_entity_poly.entity_id
_entity_poly.type
_entity_poly.pdbx_seq_one_letter_code
_entity_poly.pdbx_strand_id
1 'polypeptide(L)'
;MPLHRQTEMVGSSYSFCHVYISFLLVAMLLLLGPYSAYSSDQKVTVSLYYETLCPYCANFIVNSLVKVFEKGLISIVDLRLIPWGNGWIQSDGSLSCQHGPDECLLNAIEACAINVYPDVNRHFRFVYCIERLTLEGRHNEWGSCFGEAKMGSSPVDCYNKGNGYMLERKFAGETARLNPPRRFVPWVVVDGQALQEDFQNFVSYICRAYRGSQIPEACTSLPSTIDSFEENSENSVCYAGELNNSTSFRH
;
A
#
# COMPACT_ATOMS: atom_id res chain seq x y z
N MET A 1 -79.53 -55.37 -20.47
CA MET A 1 -78.10 -55.61 -20.74
C MET A 1 -77.37 -54.27 -20.70
N PRO A 2 -76.34 -54.12 -19.85
CA PRO A 2 -75.66 -52.87 -19.54
C PRO A 2 -74.39 -52.67 -20.40
N LEU A 3 -73.90 -51.43 -20.51
CA LEU A 3 -72.47 -51.07 -20.37
C LEU A 3 -72.36 -49.52 -20.40
N HIS A 4 -72.25 -48.92 -19.21
CA HIS A 4 -71.06 -48.25 -18.68
C HIS A 4 -70.78 -46.84 -19.20
N ARG A 5 -71.15 -45.87 -18.36
CA ARG A 5 -70.73 -44.47 -18.36
C ARG A 5 -69.33 -44.40 -17.73
N GLN A 6 -68.32 -43.97 -18.48
CA GLN A 6 -67.05 -43.52 -17.93
C GLN A 6 -67.15 -42.01 -17.65
N THR A 7 -67.13 -41.63 -16.38
CA THR A 7 -66.82 -40.28 -15.93
C THR A 7 -65.37 -40.29 -15.49
N GLU A 8 -64.48 -39.70 -16.29
CA GLU A 8 -63.07 -39.55 -15.92
C GLU A 8 -62.88 -38.32 -15.01
N MET A 9 -62.14 -38.55 -13.93
CA MET A 9 -61.80 -37.58 -12.88
C MET A 9 -60.70 -36.61 -13.35
N VAL A 10 -61.09 -35.51 -13.99
CA VAL A 10 -60.18 -34.38 -14.28
C VAL A 10 -60.24 -33.39 -13.10
N GLY A 11 -59.64 -33.74 -11.96
CA GLY A 11 -59.69 -32.86 -10.78
C GLY A 11 -58.57 -33.01 -9.76
N SER A 12 -57.80 -34.10 -9.81
CA SER A 12 -56.79 -34.37 -8.79
C SER A 12 -55.40 -33.82 -9.15
N SER A 13 -55.02 -33.83 -10.44
CA SER A 13 -53.66 -33.49 -10.86
C SER A 13 -53.29 -32.01 -10.66
N TYR A 14 -54.24 -31.08 -10.82
CA TYR A 14 -54.02 -29.64 -10.65
C TYR A 14 -53.76 -29.27 -9.18
N SER A 15 -54.42 -29.92 -8.22
CA SER A 15 -54.28 -29.61 -6.80
C SER A 15 -52.93 -30.03 -6.24
N PHE A 16 -52.37 -31.15 -6.69
CA PHE A 16 -51.04 -31.60 -6.27
C PHE A 16 -49.95 -30.66 -6.79
N CYS A 17 -50.07 -30.17 -8.02
CA CYS A 17 -49.08 -29.27 -8.62
C CYS A 17 -48.95 -27.95 -7.84
N HIS A 18 -50.07 -27.35 -7.41
CA HIS A 18 -50.06 -26.12 -6.62
C HIS A 18 -49.40 -26.28 -5.24
N VAL A 19 -49.60 -27.42 -4.58
CA VAL A 19 -48.98 -27.71 -3.27
C VAL A 19 -47.47 -27.87 -3.42
N TYR A 20 -47.00 -28.57 -4.45
CA TYR A 20 -45.57 -28.73 -4.73
C TYR A 20 -44.90 -27.41 -5.12
N ILE A 21 -45.54 -26.58 -5.95
CA ILE A 21 -45.00 -25.26 -6.33
C ILE A 21 -44.91 -24.35 -5.10
N SER A 22 -45.91 -24.38 -4.22
CA SER A 22 -45.92 -23.59 -2.98
C SER A 22 -44.81 -24.04 -2.02
N PHE A 23 -44.59 -25.34 -1.87
CA PHE A 23 -43.48 -25.89 -1.07
C PHE A 23 -42.10 -25.52 -1.64
N LEU A 24 -41.93 -25.54 -2.96
CA LEU A 24 -40.69 -25.13 -3.61
C LEU A 24 -40.41 -23.63 -3.45
N LEU A 25 -41.44 -22.78 -3.53
CA LEU A 25 -41.29 -21.34 -3.32
C LEU A 25 -40.93 -20.99 -1.86
N VAL A 26 -41.56 -21.64 -0.89
CA VAL A 26 -41.22 -21.46 0.54
C VAL A 26 -39.82 -21.99 0.86
N ALA A 27 -39.43 -23.13 0.28
CA ALA A 27 -38.07 -23.64 0.40
C ALA A 27 -37.03 -22.71 -0.24
N MET A 28 -37.34 -22.07 -1.39
CA MET A 28 -36.45 -21.10 -2.02
C MET A 28 -36.33 -19.80 -1.20
N LEU A 29 -37.42 -19.35 -0.56
CA LEU A 29 -37.41 -18.20 0.37
C LEU A 29 -36.64 -18.48 1.67
N LEU A 30 -36.65 -19.72 2.17
CA LEU A 30 -35.86 -20.13 3.34
C LEU A 30 -34.36 -20.34 3.03
N LEU A 31 -34.00 -20.60 1.76
CA LEU A 31 -32.62 -20.63 1.29
C LEU A 31 -32.05 -19.22 1.01
N LEU A 32 -32.92 -18.21 0.91
CA LEU A 32 -32.57 -16.79 0.89
C LEU A 32 -32.63 -16.20 2.30
N GLY A 33 -31.99 -16.87 3.28
CA GLY A 33 -31.66 -16.22 4.55
C GLY A 33 -30.91 -14.91 4.28
N PRO A 34 -30.92 -13.93 5.21
CA PRO A 34 -30.17 -12.70 5.00
C PRO A 34 -28.71 -13.09 4.81
N TYR A 35 -28.25 -13.02 3.56
CA TYR A 35 -26.83 -13.01 3.24
C TYR A 35 -26.33 -11.74 3.91
N SER A 36 -25.86 -11.86 5.15
CA SER A 36 -24.97 -10.88 5.72
C SER A 36 -23.84 -10.77 4.73
N ALA A 37 -23.84 -9.70 3.92
CA ALA A 37 -22.69 -9.34 3.15
C ALA A 37 -21.56 -9.25 4.16
N TYR A 38 -20.67 -10.25 4.17
CA TYR A 38 -19.44 -10.17 4.92
C TYR A 38 -18.70 -9.01 4.27
N SER A 39 -18.84 -7.82 4.84
CA SER A 39 -18.01 -6.68 4.53
C SER A 39 -16.61 -7.13 4.90
N SER A 40 -15.88 -7.64 3.90
CA SER A 40 -14.44 -7.72 4.00
C SER A 40 -13.99 -6.31 4.34
N ASP A 41 -13.61 -6.07 5.59
CA ASP A 41 -13.08 -4.77 6.04
C ASP A 41 -11.94 -4.40 5.10
N GLN A 42 -12.23 -3.57 4.10
CA GLN A 42 -11.27 -3.21 3.07
C GLN A 42 -10.20 -2.38 3.74
N LYS A 43 -8.96 -2.86 3.65
CA LYS A 43 -7.79 -2.13 4.14
C LYS A 43 -7.66 -0.82 3.37
N VAL A 44 -7.20 0.22 4.06
CA VAL A 44 -6.84 1.49 3.46
C VAL A 44 -5.48 1.34 2.77
N THR A 45 -5.43 1.58 1.47
CA THR A 45 -4.15 1.60 0.74
C THR A 45 -3.36 2.86 1.11
N VAL A 46 -2.11 2.67 1.50
CA VAL A 46 -1.16 3.75 1.79
C VAL A 46 0.05 3.55 0.87
N SER A 47 0.30 4.49 -0.03
CA SER A 47 1.45 4.45 -0.94
C SER A 47 2.45 5.54 -0.58
N LEU A 48 3.69 5.16 -0.29
CA LEU A 48 4.81 6.07 -0.11
C LEU A 48 5.72 6.03 -1.34
N TYR A 49 5.90 7.18 -1.98
CA TYR A 49 6.88 7.39 -3.04
C TYR A 49 8.08 8.13 -2.45
N TYR A 50 9.27 7.56 -2.60
CA TYR A 50 10.47 8.02 -1.88
C TYR A 50 11.76 7.72 -2.65
N GLU A 51 12.87 8.25 -2.14
CA GLU A 51 14.24 8.04 -2.60
C GLU A 51 15.11 7.59 -1.44
N THR A 52 15.93 6.56 -1.64
CA THR A 52 16.74 5.95 -0.56
C THR A 52 17.85 6.84 -0.01
N LEU A 53 18.27 7.89 -0.73
CA LEU A 53 19.29 8.83 -0.25
C LEU A 53 18.74 10.25 0.00
N CYS A 54 17.43 10.45 -0.11
CA CYS A 54 16.80 11.67 0.37
C CYS A 54 16.72 11.62 1.91
N PRO A 55 17.43 12.50 2.66
CA PRO A 55 17.46 12.43 4.13
C PRO A 55 16.07 12.61 4.76
N TYR A 56 15.16 13.30 4.06
CA TYR A 56 13.80 13.51 4.52
C TYR A 56 12.88 12.32 4.28
N CYS A 57 13.11 11.55 3.20
CA CYS A 57 12.46 10.26 3.00
C CYS A 57 12.89 9.29 4.10
N ALA A 58 14.20 9.20 4.33
CA ALA A 58 14.78 8.37 5.36
C ALA A 58 14.21 8.71 6.75
N ASN A 59 14.18 10.00 7.09
CA ASN A 59 13.60 10.47 8.35
C ASN A 59 12.11 10.13 8.47
N PHE A 60 11.33 10.33 7.39
CA PHE A 60 9.92 9.96 7.39
C PHE A 60 9.72 8.47 7.59
N ILE A 61 10.49 7.61 6.92
CA ILE A 61 10.37 6.15 7.05
C ILE A 61 10.71 5.70 8.48
N VAL A 62 11.84 6.16 9.00
CA VAL A 62 12.37 5.74 10.30
C VAL A 62 11.54 6.29 11.46
N ASN A 63 11.13 7.56 11.42
CA ASN A 63 10.52 8.24 12.57
C ASN A 63 9.00 8.45 12.46
N SER A 64 8.43 8.44 11.26
CA SER A 64 7.00 8.68 11.04
C SER A 64 6.26 7.43 10.55
N LEU A 65 6.67 6.84 9.42
CA LEU A 65 5.98 5.71 8.79
C LEU A 65 6.01 4.44 9.67
N VAL A 66 7.05 4.25 10.48
CA VAL A 66 7.13 3.13 11.44
C VAL A 66 5.89 3.01 12.33
N LYS A 67 5.19 4.14 12.59
CA LYS A 67 3.93 4.18 13.36
C LYS A 67 2.81 3.35 12.73
N VAL A 68 2.89 2.99 11.44
CA VAL A 68 1.97 2.01 10.82
C VAL A 68 1.98 0.68 11.57
N PHE A 69 3.12 0.27 12.14
CA PHE A 69 3.25 -1.01 12.85
C PHE A 69 2.88 -0.91 14.34
N GLU A 70 2.51 0.28 14.82
CA GLU A 70 2.13 0.52 16.20
C GLU A 70 0.61 0.47 16.39
N LYS A 71 0.17 0.15 17.61
CA LYS A 71 -1.23 0.27 18.06
C LYS A 71 -2.28 -0.34 17.10
N GLY A 72 -1.89 -1.42 16.42
CA GLY A 72 -2.74 -2.18 15.52
C GLY A 72 -3.03 -1.53 14.16
N LEU A 73 -2.41 -0.40 13.80
CA LEU A 73 -2.74 0.33 12.56
C LEU A 73 -2.50 -0.53 11.30
N ILE A 74 -1.44 -1.33 11.25
CA ILE A 74 -1.11 -2.23 10.13
C ILE A 74 -2.23 -3.25 9.81
N SER A 75 -3.10 -3.55 10.78
CA SER A 75 -4.22 -4.48 10.56
C SER A 75 -5.24 -3.94 9.54
N ILE A 76 -5.32 -2.62 9.41
CA ILE A 76 -6.25 -1.91 8.51
C ILE A 76 -5.53 -1.25 7.32
N VAL A 77 -4.22 -1.43 7.18
CA VAL A 77 -3.40 -0.80 6.12
C VAL A 77 -2.91 -1.82 5.11
N ASP A 78 -3.01 -1.45 3.84
CA ASP A 78 -2.28 -2.05 2.72
C ASP A 78 -1.14 -1.09 2.31
N LEU A 79 0.05 -1.32 2.88
CA LEU A 79 1.20 -0.42 2.70
C LEU A 79 1.97 -0.79 1.43
N ARG A 80 2.16 0.20 0.57
CA ARG A 80 2.94 0.13 -0.67
C ARG A 80 4.12 1.09 -0.57
N LEU A 81 5.31 0.57 -0.86
CA LEU A 81 6.56 1.31 -0.91
C LEU A 81 7.03 1.39 -2.36
N ILE A 82 7.30 2.60 -2.84
CA ILE A 82 7.68 2.90 -4.22
C ILE A 82 9.01 3.68 -4.19
N PRO A 83 10.16 2.96 -4.09
CA PRO A 83 11.48 3.58 -4.23
C PRO A 83 11.69 3.98 -5.69
N TRP A 84 11.70 5.28 -5.96
CA TRP A 84 11.98 5.87 -7.28
C TRP A 84 12.13 7.39 -7.12
N GLY A 85 11.10 8.01 -6.52
CA GLY A 85 10.98 9.44 -6.26
C GLY A 85 11.29 10.34 -7.45
N ASN A 86 12.32 11.16 -7.31
CA ASN A 86 12.84 12.17 -8.26
C ASN A 86 13.76 11.57 -9.34
N GLY A 87 13.89 10.24 -9.42
CA GLY A 87 14.59 9.59 -10.52
C GLY A 87 14.00 9.91 -11.90
N TRP A 88 14.84 9.82 -12.93
CA TRP A 88 14.46 9.96 -14.33
C TRP A 88 15.10 8.89 -15.20
N ILE A 89 14.47 8.62 -16.34
CA ILE A 89 14.99 7.71 -17.37
C ILE A 89 15.64 8.57 -18.45
N GLN A 90 16.91 8.33 -18.70
CA GLN A 90 17.70 9.01 -19.72
C GLN A 90 17.27 8.57 -21.14
N SER A 91 17.70 9.33 -22.15
CA SER A 91 17.39 9.04 -23.56
C SER A 91 17.90 7.67 -24.05
N ASP A 92 19.00 7.17 -23.48
CA ASP A 92 19.57 5.84 -23.77
C ASP A 92 18.88 4.71 -22.97
N GLY A 93 17.88 5.05 -22.15
CA GLY A 93 17.15 4.14 -21.29
C GLY A 93 17.78 3.91 -19.92
N SER A 94 18.97 4.44 -19.64
CA SER A 94 19.60 4.33 -18.32
C SER A 94 18.81 5.09 -17.24
N LEU A 95 18.89 4.62 -16.00
CA LEU A 95 18.26 5.27 -14.85
C LEU A 95 19.22 6.31 -14.27
N SER A 96 18.70 7.44 -13.83
CA SER A 96 19.45 8.48 -13.13
C SER A 96 18.64 8.97 -11.93
N CYS A 97 19.32 9.25 -10.83
CA CYS A 97 18.70 9.57 -9.55
C CYS A 97 19.33 10.86 -9.00
N GLN A 98 18.56 11.59 -8.18
CA GLN A 98 18.90 12.94 -7.72
C GLN A 98 20.18 12.94 -6.87
N HIS A 99 20.39 11.89 -6.09
CA HIS A 99 21.55 11.75 -5.19
C HIS A 99 22.61 10.78 -5.74
N GLY A 100 22.63 10.56 -7.05
CA GLY A 100 23.68 9.82 -7.74
C GLY A 100 23.45 8.31 -7.85
N PRO A 101 24.49 7.55 -8.27
CA PRO A 101 24.34 6.13 -8.62
C PRO A 101 24.04 5.22 -7.42
N ASP A 102 24.50 5.58 -6.22
CA ASP A 102 24.20 4.80 -5.00
C ASP A 102 22.70 4.82 -4.69
N GLU A 103 22.02 5.94 -4.90
CA GLU A 103 20.56 6.02 -4.79
C GLU A 103 19.87 5.11 -5.81
N CYS A 104 20.30 5.12 -7.07
CA CYS A 104 19.74 4.23 -8.07
C CYS A 104 19.93 2.74 -7.72
N LEU A 105 21.10 2.39 -7.18
CA LEU A 105 21.37 1.04 -6.71
C LEU A 105 20.43 0.66 -5.56
N LEU A 106 20.32 1.50 -4.54
CA LEU A 106 19.53 1.22 -3.34
C LEU A 106 18.03 1.22 -3.64
N ASN A 107 17.51 2.13 -4.47
CA ASN A 107 16.14 2.09 -4.95
C ASN A 107 15.83 0.73 -5.61
N ALA A 108 16.69 0.28 -6.52
CA ALA A 108 16.51 -1.00 -7.21
C ALA A 108 16.62 -2.22 -6.27
N ILE A 109 17.51 -2.17 -5.27
CA ILE A 109 17.66 -3.22 -4.26
C ILE A 109 16.43 -3.30 -3.37
N GLU A 110 15.89 -2.17 -2.91
CA GLU A 110 14.65 -2.12 -2.14
C GLU A 110 13.45 -2.57 -2.96
N ALA A 111 13.34 -2.12 -4.22
CA ALA A 111 12.32 -2.59 -5.16
C ALA A 111 12.35 -4.12 -5.30
N CYS A 112 13.55 -4.69 -5.42
CA CYS A 112 13.75 -6.14 -5.45
C CYS A 112 13.35 -6.81 -4.13
N ALA A 113 13.72 -6.25 -2.98
CA ALA A 113 13.36 -6.78 -1.68
C ALA A 113 11.83 -6.80 -1.47
N ILE A 114 11.14 -5.72 -1.83
CA ILE A 114 9.67 -5.61 -1.80
C ILE A 114 9.04 -6.67 -2.72
N ASN A 115 9.57 -6.85 -3.92
CA ASN A 115 9.04 -7.80 -4.89
C ASN A 115 9.26 -9.27 -4.47
N VAL A 116 10.43 -9.62 -3.93
CA VAL A 116 10.75 -11.02 -3.55
C VAL A 116 10.20 -11.41 -2.17
N TYR A 117 9.95 -10.44 -1.29
CA TYR A 117 9.39 -10.64 0.04
C TYR A 117 8.09 -9.82 0.18
N PRO A 118 6.95 -10.31 -0.32
CA PRO A 118 5.69 -9.56 -0.28
C PRO A 118 5.12 -9.38 1.13
N ASP A 119 5.65 -10.09 2.14
CA ASP A 119 5.32 -9.83 3.54
C ASP A 119 5.84 -8.45 3.96
N VAL A 120 4.91 -7.55 4.26
CA VAL A 120 5.20 -6.15 4.61
C VAL A 120 6.07 -6.01 5.84
N ASN A 121 5.88 -6.83 6.87
CA ASN A 121 6.72 -6.76 8.07
C ASN A 121 8.16 -7.12 7.76
N ARG A 122 8.37 -8.06 6.82
CA ARG A 122 9.70 -8.51 6.44
C ARG A 122 10.40 -7.49 5.56
N HIS A 123 9.78 -7.04 4.46
CA HIS A 123 10.45 -6.07 3.58
C HIS A 123 10.59 -4.69 4.23
N PHE A 124 9.63 -4.25 5.05
CA PHE A 124 9.76 -2.97 5.74
C PHE A 124 10.94 -2.95 6.70
N ARG A 125 11.26 -4.06 7.40
CA ARG A 125 12.47 -4.12 8.25
C ARG A 125 13.76 -3.89 7.47
N PHE A 126 13.82 -4.37 6.23
CA PHE A 126 14.98 -4.17 5.37
C PHE A 126 15.07 -2.71 4.91
N VAL A 127 13.97 -2.15 4.40
CA VAL A 127 13.88 -0.73 4.01
C VAL A 127 14.22 0.18 5.20
N TYR A 128 13.60 -0.04 6.36
CA TYR A 128 13.88 0.71 7.59
C TYR A 128 15.36 0.70 7.97
N CYS A 129 16.04 -0.45 7.85
CA CYS A 129 17.47 -0.54 8.15
C CYS A 129 18.32 0.27 7.17
N ILE A 130 18.04 0.21 5.87
CA ILE A 130 18.76 1.00 4.85
C ILE A 130 18.55 2.49 5.11
N GLU A 131 17.32 2.91 5.31
CA GLU A 131 16.97 4.31 5.57
C GLU A 131 17.61 4.84 6.88
N ARG A 132 17.71 3.99 7.91
CA ARG A 132 18.46 4.33 9.12
C ARG A 132 19.95 4.54 8.81
N LEU A 133 20.56 3.68 8.00
CA LEU A 133 21.96 3.85 7.58
C LEU A 133 22.14 5.13 6.74
N THR A 134 21.17 5.49 5.89
CA THR A 134 21.18 6.76 5.14
C THR A 134 21.21 7.96 6.09
N LEU A 135 20.36 7.99 7.13
CA LEU A 135 20.37 9.06 8.15
C LEU A 135 21.70 9.17 8.89
N GLU A 136 22.40 8.05 9.07
CA GLU A 136 23.70 7.99 9.74
C GLU A 136 24.88 8.32 8.80
N GLY A 137 24.63 8.56 7.50
CA GLY A 137 25.69 8.74 6.50
C GLY A 137 26.48 7.46 6.20
N ARG A 138 25.86 6.31 6.43
CA ARG A 138 26.45 4.95 6.38
C ARG A 138 25.76 4.06 5.34
N HIS A 139 25.10 4.63 4.33
CA HIS A 139 24.35 3.89 3.31
C HIS A 139 25.18 2.82 2.58
N ASN A 140 26.50 3.01 2.49
CA ASN A 140 27.44 2.01 1.95
C ASN A 140 27.47 0.68 2.73
N GLU A 141 26.96 0.65 3.96
CA GLU A 141 26.86 -0.56 4.80
C GLU A 141 25.52 -1.31 4.61
N TRP A 142 24.70 -0.96 3.60
CA TRP A 142 23.37 -1.52 3.36
C TRP A 142 23.31 -3.05 3.34
N GLY A 143 24.39 -3.73 2.94
CA GLY A 143 24.46 -5.20 2.95
C GLY A 143 24.29 -5.82 4.34
N SER A 144 24.60 -5.07 5.41
CA SER A 144 24.36 -5.50 6.80
C SER A 144 22.86 -5.68 7.11
N CYS A 145 21.97 -4.98 6.40
CA CYS A 145 20.53 -5.03 6.59
C CYS A 145 19.92 -6.39 6.22
N PHE A 146 20.59 -7.22 5.42
CA PHE A 146 20.14 -8.60 5.18
C PHE A 146 20.11 -9.41 6.48
N GLY A 147 21.11 -9.23 7.35
CA GLY A 147 21.16 -9.89 8.66
C GLY A 147 20.04 -9.43 9.58
N GLU A 148 19.83 -8.12 9.68
CA GLU A 148 18.80 -7.50 10.52
C GLU A 148 17.37 -7.91 10.08
N ALA A 149 17.11 -7.86 8.78
CA ALA A 149 15.83 -8.25 8.20
C ALA A 149 15.63 -9.78 8.08
N LYS A 150 16.63 -10.59 8.46
CA LYS A 150 16.65 -12.05 8.29
C LYS A 150 16.34 -12.46 6.84
N MET A 151 16.95 -11.77 5.88
CA MET A 151 16.78 -11.99 4.45
C MET A 151 17.98 -12.75 3.87
N GLY A 152 17.73 -13.55 2.84
CA GLY A 152 18.78 -14.19 2.04
C GLY A 152 19.24 -13.28 0.89
N SER A 153 20.03 -13.84 -0.03
CA SER A 153 20.54 -13.13 -1.21
C SER A 153 19.49 -12.80 -2.27
N SER A 154 18.23 -13.28 -2.13
CA SER A 154 17.20 -13.16 -3.17
C SER A 154 16.99 -11.75 -3.73
N PRO A 155 17.04 -10.65 -2.95
CA PRO A 155 16.96 -9.30 -3.50
C PRO A 155 18.16 -8.94 -4.39
N VAL A 156 19.36 -9.38 -4.03
CA VAL A 156 20.57 -9.21 -4.85
C VAL A 156 20.48 -10.05 -6.13
N ASP A 157 19.97 -11.28 -6.02
CA ASP A 157 19.75 -12.15 -7.18
C ASP A 157 18.71 -11.55 -8.14
N CYS A 158 17.67 -10.91 -7.61
CA CYS A 158 16.70 -10.15 -8.39
C CYS A 158 17.37 -8.98 -9.14
N TYR A 159 18.19 -8.19 -8.45
CA TYR A 159 18.92 -7.08 -9.04
C TYR A 159 19.87 -7.56 -10.17
N ASN A 160 20.70 -8.56 -9.89
CA ASN A 160 21.67 -9.11 -10.84
C ASN A 160 21.04 -9.73 -12.09
N LYS A 161 19.78 -10.22 -12.00
CA LYS A 161 19.01 -10.72 -13.14
C LYS A 161 18.39 -9.61 -14.00
N GLY A 162 18.59 -8.34 -13.64
CA GLY A 162 18.02 -7.18 -14.33
C GLY A 162 16.59 -6.86 -13.91
N ASN A 163 16.02 -7.57 -12.92
CA ASN A 163 14.64 -7.30 -12.47
C ASN A 163 14.54 -5.96 -11.76
N GLY A 164 15.60 -5.51 -11.06
CA GLY A 164 15.64 -4.19 -10.42
C GLY A 164 15.35 -3.08 -11.42
N TYR A 165 16.03 -3.07 -12.57
CA TYR A 165 15.77 -2.12 -13.66
C TYR A 165 14.30 -2.15 -14.15
N MET A 166 13.71 -3.34 -14.30
CA MET A 166 12.32 -3.48 -14.74
C MET A 166 11.32 -2.97 -13.69
N LEU A 167 11.61 -3.19 -12.41
CA LEU A 167 10.80 -2.69 -11.29
C LEU A 167 10.87 -1.17 -11.18
N GLU A 168 12.08 -0.59 -11.26
CA GLU A 168 12.29 0.86 -11.28
C GLU A 168 11.55 1.52 -12.46
N ARG A 169 11.59 0.93 -13.66
CA ARG A 169 10.81 1.41 -14.83
C ARG A 169 9.29 1.38 -14.57
N LYS A 170 8.80 0.37 -13.86
CA LYS A 170 7.38 0.27 -13.48
C LYS A 170 7.04 1.38 -12.48
N PHE A 171 7.87 1.60 -11.46
CA PHE A 171 7.69 2.65 -10.46
C PHE A 171 7.83 4.05 -11.04
N ALA A 172 8.71 4.27 -12.01
CA ALA A 172 8.80 5.50 -12.80
C ALA A 172 7.47 5.79 -13.51
N GLY A 173 6.91 4.79 -14.19
CA GLY A 173 5.62 4.91 -14.87
C GLY A 173 4.46 5.15 -13.91
N GLU A 174 4.47 4.52 -12.73
CA GLU A 174 3.47 4.77 -11.68
C GLU A 174 3.58 6.20 -11.11
N THR A 175 4.79 6.62 -10.75
CA THR A 175 5.07 7.96 -10.22
C THR A 175 4.69 9.06 -11.21
N ALA A 176 4.94 8.85 -12.51
CA ALA A 176 4.58 9.79 -13.57
C ALA A 176 3.06 9.96 -13.75
N ARG A 177 2.23 9.01 -13.27
CA ARG A 177 0.77 9.07 -13.34
C ARG A 177 0.12 9.66 -12.09
N LEU A 178 0.90 10.08 -11.10
CA LEU A 178 0.38 10.74 -9.91
C LEU A 178 -0.43 11.99 -10.30
N ASN A 179 -1.60 12.12 -9.68
CA ASN A 179 -2.48 13.27 -9.85
C ASN A 179 -2.94 13.77 -8.46
N PRO A 180 -2.53 14.98 -8.02
CA PRO A 180 -1.66 15.92 -8.74
C PRO A 180 -0.24 15.36 -8.95
N PRO A 181 0.50 15.86 -9.96
CA PRO A 181 1.91 15.52 -10.10
C PRO A 181 2.68 15.85 -8.82
N ARG A 182 3.49 14.90 -8.37
CA ARG A 182 4.32 15.07 -7.16
C ARG A 182 5.35 16.18 -7.38
N ARG A 183 5.47 17.08 -6.39
CA ARG A 183 6.44 18.20 -6.36
C ARG A 183 7.71 17.92 -5.54
N PHE A 184 7.64 16.96 -4.62
CA PHE A 184 8.74 16.61 -3.72
C PHE A 184 8.57 15.18 -3.21
N VAL A 185 9.60 14.63 -2.59
CA VAL A 185 9.51 13.41 -1.76
C VAL A 185 9.90 13.70 -0.30
N PRO A 186 9.39 12.95 0.69
CA PRO A 186 8.43 11.84 0.58
C PRO A 186 7.06 12.30 0.08
N TRP A 187 6.42 11.49 -0.76
CA TRP A 187 5.07 11.75 -1.26
C TRP A 187 4.12 10.64 -0.84
N VAL A 188 3.12 10.99 -0.03
CA VAL A 188 2.19 10.03 0.58
C VAL A 188 0.81 10.14 -0.07
N VAL A 189 0.28 8.99 -0.45
CA VAL A 189 -1.09 8.83 -0.96
C VAL A 189 -1.85 7.88 -0.04
N VAL A 190 -2.97 8.33 0.51
CA VAL A 190 -3.86 7.51 1.36
C VAL A 190 -5.21 7.39 0.65
N ASP A 191 -5.64 6.16 0.35
CA ASP A 191 -6.91 5.87 -0.34
C ASP A 191 -7.09 6.68 -1.64
N GLY A 192 -6.02 6.81 -2.42
CA GLY A 192 -6.00 7.60 -3.66
C GLY A 192 -5.87 9.13 -3.47
N GLN A 193 -5.95 9.64 -2.23
CA GLN A 193 -5.73 11.05 -1.92
C GLN A 193 -4.25 11.35 -1.67
N ALA A 194 -3.63 12.17 -2.52
CA ALA A 194 -2.30 12.72 -2.24
C ALA A 194 -2.38 13.73 -1.08
N LEU A 195 -1.58 13.51 -0.03
CA LEU A 195 -1.58 14.34 1.17
C LEU A 195 -0.80 15.66 0.99
N GLN A 196 0.07 15.72 -0.01
CA GLN A 196 0.95 16.86 -0.27
C GLN A 196 1.71 17.27 1.00
N GLU A 197 1.68 18.54 1.41
CA GLU A 197 2.35 19.07 2.60
C GLU A 197 1.85 18.45 3.91
N ASP A 198 0.66 17.85 3.92
CA ASP A 198 0.05 17.25 5.11
C ASP A 198 0.47 15.78 5.33
N PHE A 199 1.51 15.31 4.62
CA PHE A 199 1.94 13.91 4.62
C PHE A 199 2.33 13.38 6.01
N GLN A 200 2.76 14.24 6.93
CA GLN A 200 3.07 13.85 8.31
C GLN A 200 1.82 13.38 9.08
N ASN A 201 0.63 13.86 8.69
CA ASN A 201 -0.64 13.51 9.33
C ASN A 201 -1.28 12.23 8.76
N PHE A 202 -0.53 11.41 8.03
CA PHE A 202 -1.04 10.22 7.33
C PHE A 202 -1.87 9.25 8.21
N VAL A 203 -1.53 9.09 9.50
CA VAL A 203 -2.31 8.26 10.44
C VAL A 203 -3.76 8.75 10.55
N SER A 204 -3.95 10.07 10.66
CA SER A 204 -5.28 10.68 10.71
C SER A 204 -6.07 10.44 9.42
N TYR A 205 -5.41 10.47 8.26
CA TYR A 205 -6.04 10.14 6.98
C TYR A 205 -6.43 8.67 6.90
N ILE A 206 -5.57 7.76 7.33
CA ILE A 206 -5.88 6.31 7.37
C ILE A 206 -7.13 6.07 8.21
N CYS A 207 -7.16 6.61 9.43
CA CYS A 207 -8.28 6.40 10.34
C CYS A 207 -9.60 7.00 9.82
N ARG A 208 -9.55 8.13 9.11
CA ARG A 208 -10.75 8.71 8.46
C ARG A 208 -11.22 7.94 7.23
N ALA A 209 -10.30 7.37 6.47
CA ALA A 209 -10.61 6.60 5.27
C ALA A 209 -11.16 5.22 5.60
N TYR A 210 -10.72 4.62 6.71
CA TYR A 210 -11.12 3.28 7.10
C TYR A 210 -12.62 3.18 7.40
N ARG A 211 -13.28 2.21 6.77
CA ARG A 211 -14.74 1.96 6.90
C ARG A 211 -15.07 0.66 7.63
N GLY A 212 -14.06 -0.03 8.15
CA GLY A 212 -14.26 -1.29 8.81
C GLY A 212 -14.74 -1.17 10.26
N SER A 213 -15.24 -2.28 10.78
CA SER A 213 -15.87 -2.33 12.11
C SER A 213 -14.85 -2.41 13.26
N GLN A 214 -13.70 -3.03 13.01
CA GLN A 214 -12.64 -3.20 14.01
C GLN A 214 -11.70 -1.99 13.97
N ILE A 215 -11.93 -1.01 14.83
CA ILE A 215 -11.14 0.23 14.90
C ILE A 215 -9.86 0.00 15.74
N PRO A 216 -8.65 0.17 15.17
CA PRO A 216 -7.41 0.06 15.94
C PRO A 216 -7.25 1.17 16.99
N GLU A 217 -6.47 0.89 18.04
CA GLU A 217 -6.14 1.88 19.09
C GLU A 217 -5.47 3.14 18.51
N ALA A 218 -4.70 3.00 17.43
CA ALA A 218 -4.13 4.14 16.70
C ALA A 218 -5.19 5.17 16.26
N CYS A 219 -6.44 4.75 16.05
CA CYS A 219 -7.53 5.59 15.58
C CYS A 219 -8.46 6.11 16.69
N THR A 220 -8.36 5.60 17.92
CA THR A 220 -9.27 5.97 19.02
C THR A 220 -8.84 7.24 19.76
N SER A 221 -7.59 7.67 19.58
CA SER A 221 -6.98 8.80 20.30
C SER A 221 -6.75 10.04 19.44
N LEU A 222 -7.29 10.06 18.21
CA LEU A 222 -7.11 11.18 17.30
C LEU A 222 -8.06 12.34 17.65
N PRO A 223 -7.58 13.59 17.70
CA PRO A 223 -8.44 14.76 17.87
C PRO A 223 -9.52 14.82 16.77
N SER A 224 -10.75 15.14 17.17
CA SER A 224 -11.96 15.19 16.33
C SER A 224 -11.91 16.26 15.23
N THR A 225 -10.98 17.20 15.35
CA THR A 225 -10.81 18.35 14.45
C THR A 225 -9.34 18.44 14.07
N ILE A 226 -9.06 18.61 12.78
CA ILE A 226 -7.80 19.19 12.34
C ILE A 226 -7.89 20.66 12.75
N ASP A 227 -7.72 20.96 14.03
CA ASP A 227 -7.20 22.29 14.35
C ASP A 227 -5.78 22.30 13.82
N SER A 228 -5.52 23.29 12.97
CA SER A 228 -4.22 23.59 12.38
C SER A 228 -3.17 23.68 13.50
N PHE A 229 -2.50 22.57 13.78
CA PHE A 229 -1.36 22.55 14.68
C PHE A 229 -0.16 23.07 13.91
N GLU A 230 0.21 24.29 14.29
CA GLU A 230 1.47 25.00 14.07
C GLU A 230 2.18 24.74 12.74
N GLU A 231 1.86 25.62 11.80
CA GLU A 231 2.72 26.09 10.71
C GLU A 231 4.08 26.53 11.27
N ASN A 232 4.96 25.60 11.61
CA ASN A 232 6.36 25.91 11.96
C ASN A 232 7.32 24.72 11.83
N SER A 233 7.15 23.93 10.78
CA SER A 233 8.25 23.17 10.20
C SER A 233 8.19 23.49 8.71
N GLU A 234 9.16 24.23 8.19
CA GLU A 234 9.48 24.13 6.76
C GLU A 234 9.60 22.63 6.47
N ASN A 235 8.59 22.06 5.81
CA ASN A 235 8.53 20.63 5.55
C ASN A 235 9.80 20.29 4.79
N SER A 236 10.73 19.66 5.48
CA SER A 236 12.03 19.39 4.90
C SER A 236 11.83 18.21 3.97
N VAL A 237 11.94 18.45 2.66
CA VAL A 237 11.59 17.55 1.57
C VAL A 237 12.63 17.64 0.45
N CYS A 238 12.74 16.61 -0.39
CA CYS A 238 13.58 16.67 -1.59
C CYS A 238 12.72 17.06 -2.79
N TYR A 239 12.88 18.29 -3.30
CA TYR A 239 12.08 18.82 -4.40
C TYR A 239 12.42 18.14 -5.73
N ALA A 240 11.40 17.90 -6.53
CA ALA A 240 11.57 17.39 -7.88
C ALA A 240 12.25 18.45 -8.76
N GLY A 241 13.28 18.05 -9.52
CA GLY A 241 13.97 18.94 -10.47
C GLY A 241 15.12 19.76 -9.87
N GLU A 242 15.37 19.69 -8.56
CA GLU A 242 16.58 20.25 -7.97
C GLU A 242 17.72 19.21 -8.03
N LEU A 243 18.84 19.52 -8.69
CA LEU A 243 20.07 18.76 -8.47
C LEU A 243 20.69 19.35 -7.19
N ASN A 244 20.51 18.69 -6.05
CA ASN A 244 21.00 19.25 -4.80
C ASN A 244 22.53 19.34 -4.81
N ASN A 245 23.03 20.57 -4.88
CA ASN A 245 24.40 20.98 -4.67
C ASN A 245 24.75 20.93 -3.18
N SER A 246 24.33 19.88 -2.46
CA SER A 246 24.65 19.68 -1.06
C SER A 246 26.08 19.18 -0.96
N THR A 247 26.98 20.15 -0.85
CA THR A 247 28.29 19.99 -0.23
C THR A 247 28.17 19.11 1.01
N SER A 248 28.82 17.95 0.95
CA SER A 248 29.50 17.26 2.05
C SER A 248 29.11 17.75 3.45
N PHE A 249 28.23 17.01 4.12
CA PHE A 249 28.31 16.95 5.59
C PHE A 249 29.69 16.36 5.92
N ARG A 250 30.67 17.24 6.16
CA ARG A 250 31.97 16.90 6.73
C ARG A 250 31.79 16.85 8.25
N HIS A 251 32.05 15.66 8.79
CA HIS A 251 32.42 15.27 10.16
C HIS A 251 31.94 16.13 11.33
#